data_AF-A0A4R7TFE0-F1
#
_entry.id   AF-A0A4R7TFE0-F1
#
_cell.length_a   1.000
_cell.length_b   1.000
_cell.length_c   1.000
_cell.angle_alpha   90.00
_cell.angle_beta   90.00
_cell.angle_gamma   90.00
#
_symmetry.space_group_name_H-M   'P 1'
#
loop_
_entity.id
_entity.type
_entity.pdbx_description
1 polymer ?
#
loop_
_entity_poly.entity_id
_entity_poly.type
_entity_poly.pdbx_seq_one_letter_code
_entity_poly.pdbx_strand_id
1 'polypeptide(L)'
;MPPKGGTRVEDTEWIEWADREQLVVLTEDDAIRRRPLERAALGESGLRVFCLTNANLTKAEQVARFERWPAILRKCRTAGPFVGGVYADRLKDLPFDRPCTQH
;
A
#
# COMPACT_ATOMS: atom_id res chain seq x y z
N MET A 1 -9.09 -16.65 3.88
CA MET A 1 -8.04 -17.04 2.92
C MET A 1 -7.80 -15.84 2.02
N PRO A 2 -6.56 -15.34 1.86
CA PRO A 2 -6.29 -14.32 0.83
C PRO A 2 -6.69 -14.88 -0.55
N PRO A 3 -7.18 -14.04 -1.48
CA PRO A 3 -7.54 -14.50 -2.83
C PRO A 3 -6.32 -15.19 -3.47
N LYS A 4 -6.53 -16.39 -4.04
CA LYS A 4 -5.46 -17.16 -4.70
C LYS A 4 -5.20 -16.54 -6.07
N GLY A 5 -3.99 -16.02 -6.28
CA GLY A 5 -3.54 -15.52 -7.57
C GLY A 5 -3.45 -16.64 -8.60
N GLY A 6 -4.16 -16.51 -9.72
CA GLY A 6 -4.16 -17.52 -10.79
C GLY A 6 -4.98 -17.16 -12.02
N THR A 7 -5.89 -16.21 -11.91
CA THR A 7 -6.63 -15.62 -13.02
C THR A 7 -6.92 -14.17 -12.64
N ARG A 8 -7.32 -13.36 -13.64
CA ARG A 8 -7.74 -11.95 -13.60
C ARG A 8 -8.90 -11.71 -12.61
N VAL A 9 -8.71 -12.08 -11.35
CA VAL A 9 -9.52 -11.72 -10.20
C VAL A 9 -9.13 -10.28 -9.92
N GLU A 10 -10.07 -9.38 -10.21
CA GLU A 10 -10.05 -7.93 -10.06
C GLU A 10 -8.90 -7.42 -9.18
N ASP A 11 -7.99 -6.62 -9.75
CA ASP A 11 -6.84 -6.03 -9.03
C ASP A 11 -7.26 -5.19 -7.80
N THR A 12 -8.56 -5.01 -7.56
CA THR A 12 -9.18 -4.31 -6.42
C THR A 12 -9.75 -5.22 -5.33
N GLU A 13 -10.06 -6.50 -5.59
CA GLU A 13 -10.74 -7.36 -4.60
C GLU A 13 -9.88 -7.55 -3.33
N TRP A 14 -8.57 -7.64 -3.49
CA TRP A 14 -7.66 -7.75 -2.36
C TRP A 14 -7.56 -6.45 -1.55
N ILE A 15 -7.79 -5.28 -2.17
CA ILE A 15 -7.84 -3.97 -1.52
C ILE A 15 -9.08 -3.91 -0.63
N GLU A 16 -10.24 -4.25 -1.17
CA GLU A 16 -11.49 -4.33 -0.41
C GLU A 16 -11.39 -5.33 0.74
N TRP A 17 -10.83 -6.52 0.47
CA TRP A 17 -10.58 -7.53 1.49
C TRP A 17 -9.65 -6.99 2.60
N ALA A 18 -8.51 -6.41 2.24
CA ALA A 18 -7.56 -5.91 3.22
C ALA A 18 -8.14 -4.76 4.05
N ASP A 19 -8.97 -3.90 3.44
CA ASP A 19 -9.67 -2.83 4.16
C ASP A 19 -10.68 -3.40 5.17
N ARG A 20 -11.50 -4.36 4.73
CA ARG A 20 -12.50 -5.03 5.57
C ARG A 20 -11.86 -5.71 6.78
N GLU A 21 -10.72 -6.36 6.59
CA GLU A 21 -9.95 -7.01 7.66
C GLU A 21 -9.08 -6.02 8.46
N GLN A 22 -9.17 -4.71 8.17
CA GLN A 22 -8.42 -3.62 8.80
C GLN A 22 -6.90 -3.78 8.76
N LEU A 23 -6.39 -4.40 7.70
CA LEU A 23 -4.99 -4.74 7.55
C LEU A 23 -4.12 -3.52 7.18
N VAL A 24 -2.82 -3.69 7.38
CA VAL A 24 -1.77 -2.83 6.85
C VAL A 24 -1.05 -3.59 5.76
N VAL A 25 -0.94 -2.99 4.58
CA VAL A 25 -0.38 -3.65 3.40
C VAL A 25 1.09 -3.27 3.25
N LEU A 26 1.96 -4.26 3.10
CA LEU A 26 3.36 -4.09 2.72
C LEU A 26 3.54 -4.64 1.31
N THR A 27 4.08 -3.86 0.38
CA THR A 27 4.25 -4.27 -1.02
C THR A 27 5.56 -3.76 -1.61
N GLU A 28 6.07 -4.43 -2.64
CA GLU A 28 7.21 -3.96 -3.43
C GLU A 28 6.78 -3.07 -4.59
N ASP A 29 5.48 -3.02 -4.88
CA ASP A 29 4.93 -2.36 -6.06
C ASP A 29 4.39 -0.96 -5.74
N ASP A 30 5.16 0.08 -6.06
CA ASP A 30 4.68 1.47 -5.96
C ASP A 30 3.71 1.86 -7.07
N ALA A 31 3.57 1.04 -8.13
CA ALA A 31 2.70 1.34 -9.26
C ALA A 31 1.22 1.18 -8.92
N ILE A 32 0.88 0.52 -7.81
CA ILE A 32 -0.48 0.42 -7.27
C ILE A 32 -1.19 1.79 -7.17
N ARG A 33 -0.43 2.86 -6.86
CA ARG A 33 -0.99 4.23 -6.77
C ARG A 33 -1.29 4.88 -8.13
N ARG A 34 -0.79 4.29 -9.22
CA ARG A 34 -0.88 4.82 -10.58
C ARG A 34 -1.91 4.07 -11.42
N ARG A 35 -2.12 2.79 -11.15
CA ARG A 35 -3.07 1.97 -11.88
C ARG A 35 -4.50 2.43 -11.54
N PRO A 36 -5.36 2.70 -12.55
CA PRO A 36 -6.63 3.40 -12.31
C PRO A 36 -7.58 2.69 -11.34
N LEU A 37 -7.72 1.36 -11.45
CA LEU A 37 -8.64 0.58 -10.63
C LEU A 37 -8.17 0.53 -9.18
N GLU A 38 -6.90 0.18 -8.96
CA GLU A 38 -6.32 0.12 -7.62
C GLU A 38 -6.28 1.49 -6.96
N ARG A 39 -6.00 2.55 -7.73
CA ARG A 39 -6.05 3.93 -7.21
C ARG A 39 -7.46 4.31 -6.76
N ALA A 40 -8.49 3.96 -7.54
CA ALA A 40 -9.88 4.22 -7.16
C ALA A 40 -10.24 3.46 -5.87
N ALA A 41 -9.96 2.15 -5.81
CA ALA A 41 -10.21 1.33 -4.63
C ALA A 41 -9.41 1.78 -3.39
N LEU A 42 -8.17 2.23 -3.55
CA LEU A 42 -7.39 2.85 -2.47
C LEU A 42 -8.00 4.17 -1.98
N GLY A 43 -8.61 4.94 -2.87
CA GLY A 43 -9.25 6.20 -2.54
C GLY A 43 -10.58 6.04 -1.80
N GLU A 44 -11.28 4.93 -2.06
CA GLU A 44 -12.57 4.58 -1.44
C GLU A 44 -12.42 3.76 -0.13
N SER A 45 -11.22 3.26 0.16
CA SER A 45 -10.92 2.45 1.35
C SER A 45 -10.31 3.27 2.50
N GLY A 46 -10.20 2.64 3.67
CA GLY A 46 -9.42 3.10 4.82
C GLY A 46 -7.97 2.61 4.84
N LEU A 47 -7.49 2.01 3.74
CA LEU A 47 -6.26 1.25 3.74
C LEU A 47 -4.99 2.07 3.97
N ARG A 48 -4.05 1.42 4.66
CA ARG A 48 -2.72 1.95 4.97
C ARG A 48 -1.70 1.08 4.26
N VAL A 49 -1.12 1.61 3.20
CA VAL A 49 -0.20 0.86 2.33
C VAL A 49 1.21 1.40 2.51
N PHE A 50 2.19 0.52 2.62
CA PHE A 50 3.61 0.85 2.56
C PHE A 50 4.25 0.13 1.38
N CYS A 51 4.92 0.87 0.51
CA CYS A 51 5.57 0.31 -0.67
C CYS A 51 7.07 0.62 -0.75
N LEU A 52 7.82 -0.29 -1.38
CA LEU A 52 9.19 -0.01 -1.80
C LEU A 52 9.15 0.79 -3.10
N THR A 53 9.80 1.95 -3.13
CA THR A 53 9.74 2.85 -4.30
C THR A 53 10.90 2.67 -5.28
N ASN A 54 11.74 1.65 -5.09
CA ASN A 54 12.90 1.38 -5.94
C ASN A 54 12.92 -0.11 -6.33
N ALA A 55 12.73 -0.37 -7.63
CA ALA A 55 12.72 -1.71 -8.19
C ALA A 55 14.12 -2.36 -8.29
N ASN A 56 15.20 -1.58 -8.15
CA ASN A 56 16.58 -2.08 -8.26
C ASN A 56 17.18 -2.53 -6.92
N LEU A 57 16.36 -2.68 -5.87
CA LEU A 57 16.85 -3.11 -4.57
C LEU A 57 17.13 -4.60 -4.57
N THR A 58 18.27 -4.97 -4.00
CA THR A 58 18.53 -6.36 -3.63
C THR A 58 17.56 -6.81 -2.55
N LYS A 59 17.31 -8.13 -2.46
CA LYS A 59 16.44 -8.70 -1.41
C LYS A 59 16.87 -8.29 0.01
N ALA A 60 18.18 -8.20 0.25
CA ALA A 60 18.70 -7.75 1.54
C ALA A 60 18.29 -6.29 1.85
N GLU A 61 18.36 -5.41 0.85
CA GLU A 61 17.96 -4.00 0.99
C GLU A 61 16.44 -3.82 1.09
N GLN A 62 15.65 -4.74 0.53
CA GLN A 62 14.20 -4.79 0.71
C GLN A 62 13.84 -5.16 2.16
N VAL A 63 14.46 -6.23 2.70
CA VAL A 63 14.24 -6.66 4.09
C VAL A 63 14.67 -5.55 5.06
N ALA A 64 15.85 -4.97 4.86
CA ALA A 64 16.35 -3.87 5.69
C ALA A 64 15.42 -2.65 5.72
N ARG A 65 14.64 -2.41 4.64
CA ARG A 65 13.61 -1.37 4.66
C ARG A 65 12.44 -1.72 5.56
N PHE A 66 11.97 -2.96 5.54
CA PHE A 66 10.87 -3.41 6.39
C PHE A 66 11.27 -3.64 7.85
N GLU A 67 12.56 -3.79 8.16
CA GLU A 67 13.08 -3.76 9.54
C GLU A 67 12.76 -2.44 10.27
N ARG A 68 12.39 -1.38 9.53
CA ARG A 68 11.81 -0.13 10.08
C ARG A 68 10.37 -0.29 10.55
N TRP A 69 9.91 -1.50 10.84
CA TRP A 69 8.58 -1.81 11.34
C TRP A 69 8.12 -0.92 12.52
N PRO A 70 8.97 -0.45 13.47
CA PRO A 70 8.50 0.45 14.52
C PRO A 70 8.01 1.80 13.98
N ALA A 71 8.68 2.34 12.95
CA ALA A 71 8.26 3.58 12.28
C ALA A 71 6.98 3.37 11.47
N ILE A 72 6.84 2.20 10.83
CA ILE A 72 5.64 1.78 10.10
C ILE A 72 4.46 1.71 11.07
N LEU A 73 4.58 0.97 12.18
CA LEU A 73 3.54 0.87 13.19
C LEU A 73 3.16 2.22 13.80
N ARG A 74 4.13 3.12 14.02
CA ARG A 74 3.85 4.48 14.48
C ARG A 74 3.00 5.25 13.47
N LYS A 75 3.31 5.14 12.18
CA LYS A 75 2.54 5.77 11.10
C LYS A 75 1.16 5.14 10.94
N CYS A 76 0.98 3.84 11.22
CA CYS A 76 -0.32 3.18 11.19
C CYS A 76 -1.34 3.73 12.19
N ARG A 77 -0.91 4.55 13.16
CA ARG A 77 -1.79 5.30 14.07
C ARG A 77 -2.50 6.47 13.38
N THR A 78 -2.00 6.92 12.23
CA THR A 78 -2.69 7.89 11.38
C THR A 78 -3.82 7.19 10.61
N ALA A 79 -4.99 7.82 10.53
CA ALA A 79 -6.09 7.32 9.73
C ALA A 79 -5.71 7.29 8.24
N GLY A 80 -6.16 6.24 7.53
CA GLY A 80 -6.03 6.14 6.09
C GLY A 80 -7.07 6.98 5.33
N PRO A 81 -7.11 6.89 3.99
CA PRO A 81 -6.17 6.11 3.18
C PRO A 81 -4.85 6.83 2.95
N PHE A 82 -3.73 6.11 3.01
CA PHE A 82 -2.43 6.65 2.60
C PHE A 82 -1.53 5.58 1.97
N VAL A 83 -0.63 6.06 1.11
CA VAL A 83 0.47 5.25 0.55
C VAL A 83 1.80 5.83 1.07
N GLY A 84 2.54 5.06 1.85
CA GLY A 84 3.83 5.42 2.40
C GLY A 84 4.98 4.75 1.66
N GLY A 85 5.88 5.52 1.06
CA GLY A 85 7.14 5.01 0.52
C GLY A 85 8.12 4.70 1.65
N VAL A 86 8.64 3.48 1.69
CA VAL A 86 9.68 3.07 2.64
C VAL A 86 11.05 3.31 2.01
N TYR A 87 11.75 4.32 2.51
CA TYR A 87 13.12 4.64 2.11
C TYR A 87 14.11 4.13 3.16
N ALA A 88 15.40 4.13 2.81
CA ALA A 88 16.46 3.64 3.68
C ALA A 88 16.57 4.43 5.00
N ASP A 89 16.24 5.72 4.97
CA ASP A 89 16.35 6.67 6.08
C ASP A 89 14.99 7.09 6.68
N ARG A 90 13.91 7.06 5.88
CA ARG A 90 12.62 7.67 6.23
C ARG A 90 11.41 6.96 5.64
N LEU A 91 10.24 7.32 6.17
CA LEU A 91 8.95 7.09 5.52
C LEU A 91 8.52 8.39 4.84
N LYS A 92 7.91 8.30 3.66
CA LYS A 92 7.39 9.46 2.94
C LYS A 92 6.00 9.17 2.42
N ASP A 93 5.05 10.07 2.68
CA ASP A 93 3.73 9.97 2.06
C ASP A 93 3.86 10.20 0.55
N LEU A 94 3.32 9.28 -0.22
CA LEU A 94 3.31 9.34 -1.67
C LEU A 94 1.96 9.88 -2.14
N PRO A 95 1.96 10.81 -3.11
CA PRO A 95 0.72 11.30 -3.67
C PRO A 95 0.04 10.19 -4.46
N PHE A 96 -1.28 10.13 -4.33
CA PHE A 96 -2.19 9.41 -5.20
C PHE A 96 -3.49 10.20 -5.28
N ASP A 97 -4.09 10.28 -6.46
CA ASP A 97 -5.35 10.99 -6.64
C ASP A 97 -6.46 10.18 -5.97
N ARG A 98 -7.13 10.80 -4.99
CA ARG A 98 -8.38 10.28 -4.47
C ARG A 98 -9.48 10.64 -5.47
N PRO A 99 -10.31 9.70 -5.93
CA PRO A 99 -11.50 10.05 -6.67
C PRO A 99 -12.33 11.00 -5.79
N CYS A 100 -12.78 12.13 -6.35
CA CYS A 100 -13.70 13.02 -5.65
C CYS A 100 -14.94 12.22 -5.29
N THR A 101 -15.10 11.88 -4.02
CA THR A 101 -16.28 11.18 -3.49
C THR A 101 -17.48 12.11 -3.68
N GLN A 102 -18.18 12.00 -4.82
CA GLN A 102 -19.48 12.65 -4.98
C GLN A 102 -20.45 11.94 -4.03
N HIS A 103 -20.83 12.64 -2.97
CA HIS A 103 -21.95 12.27 -2.09
C HIS A 103 -23.27 12.61 -2.78
#